data_AF-A0A9N9CJ90-F1
#
_entry.id   AF-A0A9N9CJ90-F1
#
_cell.length_a   1.000
_cell.length_b   1.000
_cell.length_c   1.000
_cell.angle_alpha   90.00
_cell.angle_beta   90.00
_cell.angle_gamma   90.00
#
_symmetry.space_group_name_H-M   'P 1'
#
loop_
_entity.id
_entity.type
_entity.pdbx_description
1 polymer ?
#
loop_
_entity_poly.entity_id
_entity_poly.type
_entity_poly.pdbx_seq_one_letter_code
_entity_poly.pdbx_strand_id
1 'polypeptide(L)'
;MWCDNCLLLFPLRSGAMVLSVIMMIYQIGGGIFLFLYGDFFFFHYMEPKIYGAYAMIQAFMSLIATIGFSIISFTIASSLVCFYPFLVILGAVRAGIMSWSLVYYKERIIWECDNGGTKWVDPSTITTTTDTTSDPTLMPPVVCRTGVDNFNALITTGLCIDFILM
;
A
#
# COMPACT_ATOMS: atom_id res chain seq x y z
N MET A 1 33.34 -2.08 5.34
CA MET A 1 34.51 -1.37 4.77
C MET A 1 34.13 -0.96 3.36
N TRP A 2 33.55 0.23 3.19
CA TRP A 2 33.29 0.82 1.87
C TRP A 2 34.34 1.92 1.69
N CYS A 3 35.12 1.84 0.61
CA CYS A 3 36.36 2.60 0.42
C CYS A 3 36.13 4.12 0.41
N ASP A 4 36.99 4.84 1.15
CA ASP A 4 37.14 6.31 1.16
C ASP A 4 37.69 6.90 -0.15
N ASN A 5 37.73 6.14 -1.25
CA ASN A 5 38.24 6.62 -2.53
C ASN A 5 37.55 5.91 -3.72
N CYS A 6 36.26 6.18 -3.97
CA CYS A 6 35.52 5.64 -5.12
C CYS A 6 34.48 6.64 -5.63
N LEU A 7 34.87 7.50 -6.57
CA LEU A 7 34.00 8.43 -7.32
C LEU A 7 32.75 7.76 -7.96
N LEU A 8 32.78 6.44 -8.15
CA LEU A 8 31.72 5.62 -8.76
C LEU A 8 30.64 5.15 -7.77
N LEU A 9 30.88 5.29 -6.48
CA LEU A 9 30.06 4.70 -5.42
C LEU A 9 29.08 5.70 -4.80
N PHE A 10 29.39 7.00 -4.92
CA PHE A 10 28.51 8.10 -4.58
C PHE A 10 27.13 8.05 -5.25
N PRO A 11 27.01 7.80 -6.58
CA PRO A 11 25.69 7.73 -7.21
C PRO A 11 24.88 6.50 -6.77
N LEU A 12 25.54 5.37 -6.49
CA LEU A 12 24.84 4.16 -6.04
C LEU A 12 24.30 4.33 -4.62
N ARG A 13 25.08 4.95 -3.72
CA ARG A 13 24.65 5.22 -2.34
C ARG A 13 23.59 6.31 -2.27
N SER A 14 23.82 7.45 -2.93
CA SER A 14 22.85 8.54 -2.96
C SER A 14 21.58 8.13 -3.70
N GLY A 15 21.70 7.34 -4.76
CA GLY A 15 20.56 6.77 -5.49
C GLY A 15 19.73 5.85 -4.61
N ALA A 16 20.36 4.95 -3.85
CA ALA A 16 19.66 4.07 -2.91
C ALA A 16 18.94 4.86 -1.80
N MET A 17 19.54 5.94 -1.29
CA MET A 17 18.90 6.83 -0.30
C MET A 17 17.69 7.56 -0.88
N VAL A 18 17.78 8.08 -2.11
CA VAL A 18 16.66 8.78 -2.75
C VAL A 18 15.53 7.80 -3.04
N LEU A 19 15.85 6.61 -3.54
CA LEU A 19 14.87 5.56 -3.81
C LEU A 19 14.15 5.13 -2.53
N SER A 20 14.88 4.94 -1.42
CA SER A 20 14.27 4.56 -0.14
C SER A 20 13.35 5.65 0.42
N VAL A 21 13.67 6.93 0.22
CA VAL A 21 12.77 8.04 0.59
C VAL A 21 11.52 8.08 -0.28
N ILE A 22 11.65 7.86 -1.59
CA ILE A 22 10.50 7.79 -2.50
C ILE A 22 9.58 6.62 -2.11
N MET A 23 10.14 5.44 -1.82
CA MET A 23 9.36 4.29 -1.32
C MET A 23 8.65 4.62 -0.01
N MET A 24 9.32 5.29 0.91
CA MET A 24 8.73 5.67 2.19
C MET A 24 7.49 6.53 1.98
N ILE A 25 7.58 7.56 1.14
CA ILE A 25 6.46 8.47 0.86
C ILE A 25 5.33 7.73 0.15
N TYR A 26 5.65 6.90 -0.83
CA TYR A 26 4.68 6.11 -1.57
C TYR A 26 3.91 5.16 -0.63
N GLN A 27 4.59 4.46 0.25
CA GLN A 27 3.99 3.51 1.18
C GLN A 27 3.18 4.17 2.29
N ILE A 28 3.62 5.33 2.79
CA ILE A 28 2.82 6.13 3.74
C ILE A 28 1.54 6.61 3.05
N GLY A 29 1.63 7.14 1.83
CA GLY A 29 0.47 7.59 1.07
C GLY A 29 -0.52 6.45 0.79
N GLY A 30 -0.02 5.30 0.31
CA GLY A 30 -0.84 4.10 0.09
C GLY A 30 -1.44 3.56 1.38
N GLY A 31 -0.69 3.53 2.48
CA GLY A 31 -1.15 3.07 3.79
C GLY A 31 -2.27 3.95 4.35
N ILE A 32 -2.12 5.28 4.30
CA ILE A 32 -3.17 6.23 4.72
C ILE A 32 -4.41 6.06 3.85
N PHE A 33 -4.25 5.93 2.53
CA PHE A 33 -5.35 5.70 1.61
C PHE A 33 -6.14 4.43 1.97
N LEU A 34 -5.44 3.33 2.26
CA LEU A 34 -6.04 2.06 2.69
C LEU A 34 -6.77 2.17 4.02
N PHE A 35 -6.28 2.96 4.97
CA PHE A 35 -6.97 3.13 6.26
C PHE A 35 -8.23 3.99 6.19
N LEU A 36 -8.26 4.99 5.30
CA LEU A 36 -9.43 5.87 5.15
C LEU A 36 -10.48 5.31 4.20
N TYR A 37 -10.05 4.77 3.06
CA TYR A 37 -10.94 4.37 1.96
C TYR A 37 -10.94 2.88 1.68
N GLY A 38 -10.09 2.08 2.36
CA GLY A 38 -10.02 0.64 2.11
C GLY A 38 -11.34 -0.08 2.36
N ASP A 39 -12.16 0.42 3.28
CA ASP A 39 -13.50 -0.12 3.58
C ASP A 39 -14.51 -0.05 2.41
N PHE A 40 -14.26 0.78 1.39
CA PHE A 40 -15.06 0.86 0.16
C PHE A 40 -14.61 -0.15 -0.90
N PHE A 41 -13.33 -0.55 -0.86
CA PHE A 41 -12.74 -1.41 -1.88
C PHE A 41 -12.65 -2.88 -1.46
N PHE A 42 -12.57 -3.15 -0.15
CA PHE A 42 -12.44 -4.48 0.42
C PHE A 42 -13.61 -4.78 1.35
N PHE A 43 -14.38 -5.80 1.00
CA PHE A 43 -15.65 -6.11 1.66
C PHE A 43 -15.51 -7.11 2.82
N HIS A 44 -14.34 -7.71 3.03
CA HIS A 44 -14.12 -8.59 4.17
C HIS A 44 -13.65 -7.81 5.40
N TYR A 45 -14.11 -8.27 6.58
CA TYR A 45 -13.78 -7.65 7.84
C TYR A 45 -12.26 -7.63 8.07
N MET A 46 -11.70 -6.45 8.39
CA MET A 46 -10.29 -6.19 8.72
C MET A 46 -9.25 -6.32 7.58
N GLU A 47 -9.61 -6.76 6.37
CA GLU A 47 -8.70 -6.80 5.22
C GLU A 47 -7.97 -5.47 4.94
N PRO A 48 -8.66 -4.32 4.82
CA PRO A 48 -7.99 -3.06 4.48
C PRO A 48 -7.00 -2.62 5.56
N LYS A 49 -7.30 -2.91 6.83
CA LYS A 49 -6.43 -2.59 7.97
C LYS A 49 -5.15 -3.42 7.94
N ILE A 50 -5.23 -4.70 7.57
CA ILE A 50 -4.06 -5.58 7.43
C ILE A 50 -3.17 -5.09 6.29
N TYR A 51 -3.76 -4.74 5.15
CA TYR A 51 -3.01 -4.21 4.02
C TYR A 51 -2.36 -2.86 4.36
N GLY A 52 -3.09 -1.95 5.01
CA GLY A 52 -2.55 -0.67 5.47
C GLY A 52 -1.42 -0.83 6.48
N ALA A 53 -1.55 -1.76 7.43
CA ALA A 53 -0.50 -2.06 8.41
C ALA A 53 0.78 -2.59 7.73
N TYR A 54 0.64 -3.45 6.73
CA TYR A 54 1.78 -3.92 5.95
C TYR A 54 2.50 -2.78 5.21
N ALA A 55 1.76 -1.87 4.57
CA ALA A 55 2.35 -0.70 3.91
C ALA A 55 3.14 0.17 4.90
N MET A 56 2.64 0.34 6.12
CA MET A 56 3.36 1.07 7.17
C MET A 56 4.63 0.37 7.64
N ILE A 57 4.62 -0.96 7.73
CA ILE A 57 5.84 -1.75 8.04
C ILE A 57 6.89 -1.54 6.94
N GLN A 58 6.47 -1.57 5.67
CA GLN A 58 7.36 -1.33 4.54
C GLN A 58 7.93 0.10 4.55
N ALA A 59 7.10 1.10 4.85
CA ALA A 59 7.55 2.47 5.05
C ALA A 59 8.60 2.57 6.17
N PHE A 60 8.37 1.92 7.30
CA PHE A 60 9.33 1.91 8.41
C PHE A 60 10.66 1.26 8.03
N MET A 61 10.63 0.17 7.26
CA MET A 61 11.84 -0.50 6.77
C MET A 61 12.61 0.38 5.77
N SER A 62 11.92 1.12 4.90
CA SER A 62 12.56 2.08 4.00
C SER A 62 13.20 3.26 4.74
N LEU A 63 12.62 3.69 5.87
CA LEU A 63 13.21 4.68 6.77
C LEU A 63 14.49 4.14 7.42
N ILE A 64 14.47 2.90 7.94
CA ILE A 64 15.66 2.24 8.48
C ILE A 64 16.76 2.12 7.42
N ALA A 65 16.41 1.79 6.18
CA ALA A 65 17.36 1.74 5.06
C ALA A 65 18.00 3.11 4.81
N THR A 66 17.20 4.17 4.78
CA THR A 66 17.70 5.54 4.60
C THR A 66 18.68 5.94 5.71
N ILE A 67 18.34 5.64 6.97
CA ILE A 67 19.22 5.89 8.12
C ILE A 67 20.49 5.04 8.03
N GLY A 68 20.36 3.75 7.75
CA GLY A 68 21.48 2.80 7.65
C GLY A 68 22.52 3.21 6.62
N PHE A 69 22.08 3.67 5.44
CA PHE A 69 22.97 4.22 4.43
C PHE A 69 23.59 5.57 4.84
N SER A 70 22.87 6.38 5.64
CA SER A 70 23.34 7.70 6.08
C SER A 70 24.48 7.59 7.10
N ILE A 71 24.38 6.64 8.04
CA ILE A 71 25.38 6.45 9.11
C ILE A 71 26.47 5.42 8.76
N ILE A 72 26.45 4.85 7.54
CA ILE A 72 27.40 3.82 7.07
C ILE A 72 27.49 2.64 8.07
N SER A 73 26.35 2.23 8.63
CA SER A 73 26.32 1.18 9.65
C SER A 73 26.24 -0.21 9.00
N PHE A 74 27.27 -1.03 9.23
CA PHE A 74 27.31 -2.40 8.73
C PHE A 74 26.23 -3.30 9.34
N THR A 75 25.89 -3.09 10.62
CA THR A 75 24.90 -3.92 11.32
C THR A 75 23.48 -3.72 10.77
N ILE A 76 23.11 -2.46 10.50
CA ILE A 76 21.80 -2.12 9.92
C ILE A 76 21.71 -2.60 8.46
N ALA A 77 22.78 -2.43 7.68
CA ALA A 77 22.81 -2.93 6.31
C ALA A 77 22.67 -4.46 6.24
N SER A 78 23.32 -5.18 7.16
CA SER A 78 23.24 -6.64 7.22
C SER A 78 21.85 -7.14 7.63
N SER A 79 21.20 -6.48 8.59
CA SER A 79 19.83 -6.84 8.98
C SER A 79 18.82 -6.59 7.86
N LEU A 80 18.97 -5.48 7.11
CA LEU A 80 18.13 -5.18 5.96
C LEU A 80 18.18 -6.28 4.91
N VAL A 81 19.37 -6.78 4.57
CA VAL A 81 19.53 -7.88 3.60
C VAL A 81 18.81 -9.16 4.05
N CYS A 82 18.74 -9.42 5.36
CA CYS A 82 18.04 -10.58 5.92
C CYS A 82 16.50 -10.43 5.84
N PHE A 83 15.98 -9.24 6.15
CA PHE A 83 14.52 -8.99 6.18
C PHE A 83 13.91 -8.72 4.80
N TYR A 84 14.69 -8.18 3.86
CA TYR A 84 14.23 -7.82 2.53
C TYR A 84 13.49 -8.94 1.76
N PRO A 85 14.03 -10.18 1.65
CA PRO A 85 13.36 -11.24 0.89
C PRO A 85 11.99 -11.61 1.47
N PHE A 86 11.83 -11.56 2.81
CA PHE A 86 10.53 -11.80 3.45
C PHE A 86 9.51 -10.71 3.10
N LEU A 87 9.95 -9.45 3.07
CA LEU A 87 9.08 -8.34 2.67
C LEU A 87 8.64 -8.48 1.22
N VAL A 88 9.56 -8.78 0.29
CA VAL A 88 9.23 -8.96 -1.13
C VAL A 88 8.18 -10.05 -1.34
N ILE A 89 8.31 -11.20 -0.65
CA ILE A 89 7.33 -12.29 -0.73
C ILE A 89 5.96 -11.86 -0.19
N LEU A 90 5.92 -11.21 0.97
CA LEU A 90 4.67 -10.72 1.55
C LEU A 90 4.03 -9.62 0.68
N GLY A 91 4.84 -8.80 0.02
CA GLY A 91 4.41 -7.76 -0.91
C GLY A 91 3.76 -8.37 -2.15
N ALA A 92 4.35 -9.43 -2.72
CA ALA A 92 3.77 -10.18 -3.83
C ALA A 92 2.40 -10.79 -3.47
N VAL A 93 2.30 -11.41 -2.30
CA VAL A 93 1.04 -12.00 -1.80
C VAL A 93 -0.01 -10.90 -1.63
N ARG A 94 0.35 -9.78 -0.98
CA ARG A 94 -0.55 -8.63 -0.81
C ARG A 94 -1.06 -8.11 -2.15
N ALA A 95 -0.15 -7.90 -3.11
CA ALA A 95 -0.50 -7.39 -4.43
C ALA A 95 -1.42 -8.32 -5.21
N GLY A 96 -1.17 -9.64 -5.14
CA GLY A 96 -2.01 -10.64 -5.77
C GLY A 96 -3.43 -10.63 -5.20
N ILE A 97 -3.58 -10.66 -3.87
CA ILE A 97 -4.89 -10.70 -3.21
C ILE A 97 -5.65 -9.38 -3.42
N MET A 98 -4.96 -8.24 -3.33
CA MET A 98 -5.54 -6.91 -3.56
C MET A 98 -6.03 -6.73 -4.99
N SER A 99 -5.24 -7.15 -5.99
CA SER A 99 -5.68 -7.06 -7.39
C SER A 99 -6.84 -8.02 -7.69
N TRP A 100 -6.84 -9.21 -7.09
CA TRP A 100 -7.93 -10.17 -7.30
C TRP A 100 -9.24 -9.70 -6.67
N SER A 101 -9.19 -9.20 -5.43
CA SER A 101 -10.39 -8.70 -4.72
C SER A 101 -11.00 -7.49 -5.42
N LEU A 102 -10.21 -6.54 -5.94
CA LEU A 102 -10.73 -5.42 -6.71
C LEU A 102 -11.49 -5.87 -7.97
N VAL A 103 -10.98 -6.87 -8.68
CA VAL A 103 -11.66 -7.41 -9.88
C VAL A 103 -12.93 -8.17 -9.50
N TYR A 104 -12.87 -8.97 -8.43
CA TYR A 104 -13.98 -9.81 -7.99
C TYR A 104 -15.17 -8.98 -7.48
N TYR A 105 -14.92 -7.89 -6.76
CA TYR A 105 -15.97 -7.07 -6.16
C TYR A 105 -16.35 -5.82 -6.97
N LYS A 106 -15.91 -5.71 -8.24
CA LYS A 106 -16.16 -4.54 -9.10
C LYS A 106 -17.63 -4.10 -9.15
N GLU A 107 -18.57 -5.05 -9.14
CA GLU A 107 -20.01 -4.76 -9.24
C GLU A 107 -20.54 -4.06 -7.99
N ARG A 108 -19.98 -4.36 -6.82
CA ARG A 108 -20.34 -3.73 -5.55
C ARG A 108 -19.83 -2.29 -5.52
N ILE A 109 -18.62 -2.05 -6.00
CA ILE A 109 -18.03 -0.71 -6.11
C ILE A 109 -18.85 0.18 -7.08
N ILE A 110 -19.32 -0.39 -8.20
CA ILE A 110 -20.21 0.34 -9.13
C ILE A 110 -21.51 0.72 -8.42
N TRP A 111 -22.09 -0.19 -7.63
CA TRP A 111 -23.29 0.11 -6.84
C TRP A 111 -23.05 1.25 -5.83
N GLU A 112 -21.91 1.29 -5.14
CA GLU A 112 -21.57 2.37 -4.21
C GLU A 112 -21.53 3.73 -4.92
N CYS A 113 -20.95 3.76 -6.13
CA CYS A 113 -20.91 4.94 -6.96
C CYS A 113 -22.30 5.41 -7.42
N ASP A 114 -23.17 4.48 -7.82
CA ASP A 114 -24.53 4.80 -8.27
C ASP A 114 -25.45 5.25 -7.12
N ASN A 115 -25.14 4.86 -5.88
CA ASN A 115 -25.87 5.25 -4.67
C ASN A 115 -25.17 6.39 -3.91
N GLY A 116 -24.48 7.28 -4.63
CA GLY A 116 -23.94 8.52 -4.07
C GLY A 116 -22.73 8.36 -3.16
N GLY A 117 -21.96 7.27 -3.32
CA GLY A 117 -20.74 7.00 -2.54
C GLY A 117 -21.03 6.45 -1.13
N THR A 118 -22.20 5.85 -0.95
CA THR A 118 -22.60 5.17 0.29
C THR A 118 -22.01 3.77 0.35
N LYS A 119 -21.50 3.37 1.52
CA LYS A 119 -20.86 2.07 1.73
C LYS A 119 -21.86 0.94 1.46
N TRP A 120 -21.44 -0.04 0.69
CA TRP A 120 -22.27 -1.19 0.36
C TRP A 120 -22.42 -2.11 1.59
N VAL A 121 -23.66 -2.49 1.88
CA VAL A 121 -24.01 -3.32 3.04
C VAL A 121 -24.22 -4.77 2.56
N ASP A 122 -23.39 -5.69 3.02
CA ASP A 122 -23.53 -7.12 2.70
C ASP A 122 -24.86 -7.65 3.28
N PRO A 123 -25.79 -8.16 2.44
CA PRO A 123 -27.05 -8.72 2.94
C PRO A 123 -26.85 -10.01 3.75
N SER A 124 -25.65 -10.60 3.70
CA SER A 124 -25.25 -11.80 4.47
C SER A 124 -24.69 -11.47 5.86
N THR A 125 -24.35 -10.21 6.15
CA THR A 125 -23.84 -9.74 7.45
C THR A 125 -24.86 -8.90 8.20
N ILE A 126 -26.16 -9.13 7.97
CA ILE A 126 -27.24 -8.60 8.81
C ILE A 126 -27.18 -9.30 10.18
N THR A 127 -26.23 -8.86 11.00
CA THR A 127 -26.29 -9.03 12.43
C THR A 127 -27.14 -7.86 12.93
N THR A 128 -28.19 -8.16 13.69
CA THR A 128 -29.06 -7.21 14.38
C THR A 128 -28.26 -6.31 15.33
N THR A 129 -27.56 -5.33 14.76
CA THR A 129 -27.03 -4.17 15.45
C THR A 129 -27.31 -3.02 14.51
N THR A 130 -28.34 -2.25 14.88
CA THR A 130 -28.50 -0.85 14.51
C THR A 130 -27.23 -0.08 14.87
N ASP A 131 -26.18 -0.22 14.06
CA ASP A 131 -25.12 0.76 13.99
C ASP A 131 -25.46 1.69 12.83
N THR A 132 -26.37 2.62 13.14
CA THR A 132 -26.50 3.91 12.47
C THR A 132 -25.30 4.79 12.80
N THR A 133 -24.09 4.26 12.74
CA THR A 133 -22.88 5.06 12.60
C THR A 133 -22.68 5.25 11.12
N SER A 134 -23.42 6.23 10.59
CA SER A 134 -23.05 6.91 9.36
C SER A 134 -21.63 7.44 9.55
N ASP A 135 -20.61 6.65 9.21
CA ASP A 135 -19.29 7.21 8.94
C ASP A 135 -19.50 8.17 7.75
N PRO A 136 -19.32 9.50 7.95
CA PRO A 136 -19.59 10.49 6.91
C PRO A 136 -18.48 10.51 5.85
N THR A 137 -17.59 9.50 5.84
CA THR A 137 -16.55 9.35 4.85
C THR A 137 -17.20 8.87 3.56
N LEU A 138 -17.72 9.80 2.76
CA LEU A 138 -18.16 9.45 1.41
C LEU A 138 -16.98 8.93 0.60
N MET A 139 -17.27 7.95 -0.26
CA MET A 139 -16.31 7.49 -1.27
C MET A 139 -15.80 8.71 -2.07
N PRO A 140 -14.49 8.79 -2.40
CA PRO A 140 -13.96 9.94 -3.10
C PRO A 140 -14.64 10.05 -4.48
N PRO A 141 -15.26 11.20 -4.82
CA PRO A 141 -16.05 11.34 -6.06
C PRO A 141 -15.19 11.18 -7.32
N VAL A 142 -13.87 11.32 -7.17
CA VAL A 142 -12.89 11.08 -8.24
C VAL A 142 -12.94 9.64 -8.72
N VAL A 143 -13.10 8.66 -7.83
CA VAL A 143 -13.09 7.23 -8.17
C VAL A 143 -14.28 6.87 -9.06
N CYS A 144 -15.46 7.38 -8.70
CA CYS A 144 -16.68 7.20 -9.50
C CYS A 144 -16.64 7.95 -10.83
N ARG A 145 -15.93 9.08 -10.91
CA ARG A 145 -15.76 9.84 -12.16
C ARG A 145 -14.76 9.21 -13.12
N THR A 146 -13.71 8.57 -12.62
CA THR A 146 -12.67 7.92 -13.43
C THR A 146 -13.06 6.53 -13.94
N GLY A 147 -14.04 5.89 -13.28
CA GLY A 147 -14.49 4.54 -13.58
C GLY A 147 -13.67 3.47 -12.86
N VAL A 148 -14.34 2.41 -12.41
CA VAL A 148 -13.76 1.34 -11.58
C VAL A 148 -12.67 0.58 -12.34
N ASP A 149 -12.82 0.36 -13.64
CA ASP A 149 -11.82 -0.34 -14.47
C ASP A 149 -10.50 0.43 -14.58
N ASN A 150 -10.56 1.75 -14.79
CA ASN A 150 -9.37 2.60 -14.86
C ASN A 150 -8.70 2.75 -13.48
N PHE A 151 -9.51 2.84 -12.42
CA PHE A 151 -9.00 2.90 -11.06
C PHE A 151 -8.30 1.59 -10.66
N ASN A 152 -8.88 0.44 -11.00
CA ASN A 152 -8.27 -0.85 -10.79
C ASN A 152 -6.95 -0.99 -11.57
N ALA A 153 -6.93 -0.61 -12.85
CA ALA A 153 -5.70 -0.60 -13.64
C ALA A 153 -4.60 0.29 -13.02
N LEU A 154 -4.96 1.46 -12.48
CA LEU A 154 -4.02 2.36 -11.82
C LEU A 154 -3.45 1.76 -10.53
N ILE A 155 -4.30 1.17 -9.69
CA ILE A 155 -3.87 0.48 -8.47
C ILE A 155 -2.99 -0.72 -8.82
N THR A 156 -3.42 -1.62 -9.70
CA THR A 156 -2.62 -2.78 -10.10
C THR A 156 -1.28 -2.38 -10.69
N THR A 157 -1.24 -1.35 -11.55
CA THR A 157 0.02 -0.85 -12.12
C THR A 157 0.92 -0.26 -11.03
N GLY A 158 0.36 0.51 -10.09
CA GLY A 158 1.08 1.03 -8.93
C GLY A 158 1.66 -0.07 -8.05
N LEU A 159 0.94 -1.16 -7.82
CA LEU A 159 1.44 -2.32 -7.06
C LEU A 159 2.50 -3.11 -7.85
N CYS A 160 2.41 -3.20 -9.17
CA CYS A 160 3.48 -3.79 -9.99
C CYS A 160 4.76 -2.96 -9.95
N ILE A 161 4.65 -1.63 -10.01
CA ILE A 161 5.79 -0.72 -9.89
C ILE A 161 6.43 -0.85 -8.51
N ASP A 162 5.61 -0.91 -7.45
CA ASP A 162 6.08 -1.14 -6.08
C ASP A 162 6.85 -2.46 -5.95
N PHE A 163 6.36 -3.54 -6.56
CA PHE A 163 7.04 -4.82 -6.57
C PHE A 163 8.38 -4.80 -7.33
N ILE A 164 8.51 -4.00 -8.39
CA ILE A 164 9.76 -3.86 -9.16
C ILE A 164 10.78 -3.00 -8.41
N LEU A 165 10.29 -2.01 -7.64
CA LEU A 165 11.14 -1.05 -6.95
C LEU A 165 11.56 -1.48 -5.53
N MET A 166 10.96 -2.55 -4.99
CA MET A 166 11.49 -3.32 -3.85
C MET A 166 12.62 -4.23 -4.32
#